data_AF-A0AAE1EPV9-F1
#
_entry.id   AF-A0AAE1EPV9-F1
#
_cell.length_a   1.000
_cell.length_b   1.000
_cell.length_c   1.000
_cell.angle_alpha   90.00
_cell.angle_beta   90.00
_cell.angle_gamma   90.00
#
_symmetry.space_group_name_H-M   'P 1'
#
loop_
_entity.id
_entity.type
_entity.pdbx_description
1 polymer ?
#
loop_
_entity_poly.entity_id
_entity_poly.type
_entity_poly.pdbx_seq_one_letter_code
_entity_poly.pdbx_strand_id
1 'polypeptide(L)' 'MNHHDQHISERSRIVALHDEGLSNRAIAGRLGVSMPTVRKWIHRWQETGNLNDLERRPRSRVTSREEDERIIQAAVA' A
#
# COMPACT_ATOMS: atom_id res chain seq x y z
N MET A 1 -3.98 12.29 14.67
CA MET A 1 -4.34 11.79 13.34
C MET A 1 -3.42 10.61 13.04
N ASN A 2 -3.92 9.39 12.86
CA ASN A 2 -3.05 8.26 12.52
C ASN A 2 -2.54 8.47 11.09
N HIS A 3 -1.26 8.14 10.81
CA HIS A 3 -0.70 8.23 9.46
C HIS A 3 -1.52 7.44 8.43
N HIS A 4 -2.15 6.35 8.85
CA HIS A 4 -3.06 5.56 8.01
C HIS A 4 -4.26 6.38 7.50
N ASP A 5 -4.88 7.17 8.38
CA ASP A 5 -6.06 8.00 8.05
C ASP A 5 -5.70 9.12 7.07
N GLN A 6 -4.50 9.70 7.22
CA GLN A 6 -3.99 10.71 6.29
C GLN A 6 -3.84 10.12 4.89
N HIS A 7 -3.27 8.92 4.76
CA HIS A 7 -3.11 8.27 3.46
C HIS A 7 -4.44 7.91 2.81
N ILE A 8 -5.42 7.43 3.58
CA ILE A 8 -6.76 7.17 3.04
C ILE A 8 -7.40 8.46 2.53
N SER A 9 -7.27 9.56 3.28
CA SER A 9 -7.78 10.87 2.87
C SER A 9 -7.12 11.39 1.59
N GLU A 10 -5.81 11.21 1.41
CA GLU A 10 -5.12 11.58 0.17
C GLU A 10 -5.63 10.76 -1.02
N ARG A 11 -5.82 9.45 -0.83
CA ARG A 11 -6.32 8.53 -1.86
C ARG A 11 -7.77 8.83 -2.23
N SER A 12 -8.62 9.20 -1.27
CA SER A 12 -10.01 9.55 -1.55
C SER A 12 -10.11 10.85 -2.35
N ARG A 13 -9.23 11.83 -2.07
CA ARG A 13 -9.13 13.06 -2.88
C ARG A 13 -8.72 12.77 -4.32
N ILE A 14 -7.83 11.79 -4.55
CA ILE A 14 -7.47 11.36 -5.91
C ILE A 14 -8.71 10.85 -6.66
N VAL A 15 -9.50 9.97 -6.04
CA VAL A 15 -10.71 9.40 -6.66
C VAL A 15 -11.76 10.47 -6.91
N ALA A 16 -12.01 11.34 -5.93
CA ALA A 16 -13.00 12.40 -6.06
C ALA A 16 -12.69 13.34 -7.25
N LEU A 17 -11.44 13.78 -7.40
CA LEU A 17 -11.04 14.64 -8.51
C LEU A 17 -11.11 13.90 -9.86
N HIS A 18 -10.87 12.59 -9.88
CA HIS A 18 -11.03 11.80 -11.10
C HIS A 18 -12.51 11.69 -11.50
N ASP A 19 -13.41 11.48 -10.54
CA ASP A 19 -14.85 11.45 -10.77
C ASP A 19 -15.41 12.82 -11.22
N GLU A 20 -14.77 13.92 -10.79
CA GLU A 20 -15.01 15.28 -11.33
C GLU A 20 -14.51 15.46 -12.79
N GLY A 21 -13.85 14.45 -13.37
CA GLY A 21 -13.39 14.45 -14.76
C GLY A 21 -12.00 15.04 -14.97
N LEU A 22 -11.22 15.30 -13.91
CA LEU A 22 -9.85 15.80 -14.06
C LEU A 22 -8.93 14.72 -14.63
N SER A 23 -8.02 15.12 -15.52
CA SER A 23 -6.97 14.23 -16.00
C SER A 23 -5.98 13.85 -14.90
N ASN A 24 -5.40 12.64 -14.99
CA ASN A 24 -4.40 12.15 -14.04
C ASN A 24 -3.22 13.13 -13.83
N ARG A 25 -2.83 13.86 -14.88
CA ARG A 25 -1.77 14.88 -14.81
C ARG A 25 -2.19 16.10 -14.00
N ALA A 26 -3.42 16.58 -14.17
CA ALA A 26 -3.96 17.69 -13.39
C ALA A 26 -4.11 17.33 -11.92
N ILE A 27 -4.59 16.11 -11.62
CA ILE A 27 -4.70 15.59 -10.25
C ILE A 27 -3.32 15.52 -9.58
N ALA A 28 -2.33 14.96 -10.28
CA ALA A 28 -0.95 14.87 -9.80
C ALA A 28 -0.37 16.25 -9.44
N GLY A 29 -0.54 17.23 -10.33
CA GLY A 29 -0.10 18.61 -10.09
C GLY A 29 -0.83 19.28 -8.91
N ARG A 30 -2.14 19.05 -8.78
CA ARG A 30 -2.96 19.65 -7.72
C ARG A 30 -2.68 19.09 -6.34
N LEU A 31 -2.38 17.79 -6.24
CA LEU A 31 -2.16 17.09 -4.97
C LEU A 31 -0.68 16.92 -4.62
N GLY A 32 0.25 17.29 -5.49
CA GLY A 32 1.70 17.14 -5.25
C GLY A 32 2.16 15.68 -5.23
N VAL A 33 1.43 14.77 -5.87
CA VAL A 33 1.76 13.34 -5.95
C VAL A 33 2.19 12.96 -7.36
N SER A 34 2.89 11.84 -7.51
CA SER A 34 3.29 11.36 -8.83
C SER A 34 2.08 10.89 -9.67
N MET A 35 2.11 11.11 -10.98
CA MET A 35 1.08 10.58 -11.89
C MET A 35 0.92 9.05 -11.83
N PRO A 36 2.01 8.24 -11.72
CA PRO A 36 1.88 6.80 -11.46
C PRO A 36 1.09 6.47 -10.19
N THR A 37 1.29 7.24 -9.11
CA THR A 37 0.52 7.07 -7.86
C THR A 37 -0.97 7.32 -8.08
N VAL A 38 -1.31 8.40 -8.79
CA VAL A 38 -2.70 8.72 -9.17
C VAL A 38 -3.32 7.58 -9.95
N ARG A 39 -2.66 7.13 -11.02
CA ARG A 39 -3.13 6.03 -11.87
C ARG A 39 -3.34 4.74 -11.07
N LYS A 40 -2.40 4.39 -10.18
CA LYS A 40 -2.50 3.20 -9.32
C LYS A 40 -3.76 3.21 -8.46
N TRP A 41 -4.08 4.33 -7.82
CA TRP A 41 -5.21 4.41 -6.90
C TRP A 41 -6.56 4.47 -7.63
N ILE A 42 -6.64 5.16 -8.77
CA ILE A 42 -7.84 5.14 -9.62
C ILE A 42 -8.12 3.71 -10.10
N HIS A 43 -7.09 3.03 -10.63
CA HIS A 43 -7.23 1.66 -11.11
C HIS A 43 -7.70 0.72 -10.00
N ARG A 44 -7.06 0.79 -8.82
CA ARG A 44 -7.49 -0.01 -7.66
C ARG A 44 -8.93 0.30 -7.26
N TRP A 45 -9.33 1.57 -7.24
CA TRP A 45 -10.70 1.96 -6.91
C TRP A 45 -11.71 1.38 -7.90
N GLN A 46 -11.42 1.46 -9.20
CA GLN A 46 -12.26 0.90 -10.25
C GLN A 46 -12.37 -0.63 -10.16
N GLU A 47 -11.30 -1.33 -9.77
CA GLU A 47 -11.31 -2.79 -9.64
C GLU A 47 -11.98 -3.28 -8.34
N THR A 48 -11.78 -2.57 -7.22
CA THR A 48 -12.06 -3.12 -5.87
C THR A 48 -12.99 -2.27 -5.02
N GLY A 49 -13.20 -0.99 -5.37
CA GLY A 49 -13.92 -0.04 -4.52
C GLY A 49 -13.24 0.19 -3.15
N ASN A 50 -11.94 -0.08 -3.03
CA ASN A 50 -11.23 -0.03 -1.75
C ASN A 50 -9.93 0.80 -1.81
N LEU A 51 -9.75 1.70 -0.84
CA LEU A 51 -8.59 2.59 -0.71
C LEU A 51 -7.64 2.21 0.44
N ASN A 52 -7.95 1.14 1.18
CA ASN A 52 -7.11 0.63 2.24
C ASN A 52 -5.83 -0.01 1.67
N ASP A 53 -4.82 -0.09 2.53
CA ASP A 53 -3.68 -0.93 2.27
C ASP A 53 -4.09 -2.40 2.29
N LEU A 54 -3.46 -3.20 1.44
CA LEU A 54 -3.63 -4.64 1.52
C LEU A 54 -3.02 -5.14 2.82
N GLU A 55 -3.63 -6.16 3.41
CA GLU A 55 -3.00 -6.89 4.50
C GLU A 55 -1.59 -7.30 4.08
N ARG A 56 -0.60 -6.87 4.86
CA ARG A 56 0.80 -7.23 4.60
C ARG A 56 0.94 -8.73 4.80
N ARG A 57 1.20 -9.45 3.72
CA ARG A 57 1.62 -10.85 3.80
C ARG A 57 3.08 -10.88 4.24
N PRO A 58 3.40 -11.41 5.44
CA PRO A 58 4.79 -11.56 5.84
C PRO A 58 5.50 -12.50 4.86
N ARG A 59 6.79 -12.26 4.64
CA ARG A 59 7.62 -13.19 3.88
C ARG A 59 7.61 -14.54 4.61
N SER A 60 7.47 -15.63 3.85
CA SER A 60 7.55 -16.98 4.41
C SER A 60 8.87 -17.15 5.17
N ARG A 61 8.81 -17.88 6.29
CA ARG A 61 10.02 -18.23 7.03
C ARG A 61 10.89 -19.14 6.16
N VAL A 62 12.19 -18.92 6.20
CA VAL A 62 13.18 -19.77 5.54
C VAL A 62 13.37 -21.07 6.34
N THR A 63 13.34 -20.95 7.67
CA THR A 63 13.52 -22.07 8.60
C THR A 63 12.22 -22.42 9.30
N SER A 64 12.04 -23.73 9.48
CA SER A 64 11.09 -24.31 10.41
C SER A 64 11.54 -24.10 11.85
N ARG A 65 10.60 -24.25 12.78
CA ARG A 65 10.88 -24.14 14.20
C ARG A 65 11.91 -25.17 14.69
N GLU A 66 11.87 -26.37 14.13
CA GLU A 66 12.83 -27.43 14.48
C GLU A 66 14.24 -27.11 13.96
N GLU A 67 14.35 -26.54 12.75
CA GLU A 67 15.63 -26.06 12.23
C GLU A 67 16.19 -24.91 13.08
N ASP A 68 15.34 -23.99 13.54
CA ASP A 68 15.75 -22.93 14.47
C ASP A 68 16.30 -23.52 15.77
N GLU A 69 15.62 -24.52 16.34
CA GLU A 69 16.07 -25.22 17.56
C GLU A 69 17.44 -25.89 17.35
N ARG A 70 17.65 -26.54 16.19
CA ARG A 70 18.94 -27.14 15.83
C ARG A 70 20.03 -26.11 15.64
N ILE A 71 19.73 -24.98 14.98
CA ILE A 71 20.68 -23.87 14.78
C ILE A 71 21.09 -23.28 16.13
N ILE A 72 20.14 -23.05 17.05
CA ILE A 72 20.41 -22.52 18.38
C ILE A 72 21.27 -23.49 19.19
N GLN A 73 20.96 -24.79 19.16
CA GLN A 73 21.76 -25.81 19.85
C GLN A 73 23.20 -25.88 19.30
N ALA A 74 23.36 -25.82 17.98
CA ALA A 74 24.68 -25.84 17.34
C ALA A 74 25.51 -24.57 17.64
N ALA A 75 24.88 -23.44 17.92
CA ALA A 75 25.56 -22.17 18.20
C ALA A 75 26.01 -22.02 19.67
N VAL A 76 25.47 -22.83 20.59
CA VAL A 76 25.76 -22.77 22.03
C VAL A 76 26.75 -23.85 22.48
N ALA A 77 27.02 -24.86 21.64
CA ALA A 77 28.00 -25.92 21.86
C ALA A 77 29.44 -25.46 21.52
#